data_AF-A0A960LNZ9-F1
#
_entry.id   AF-A0A960LNZ9-F1
#
_cell.length_a   1.000
_cell.length_b   1.000
_cell.length_c   1.000
_cell.angle_alpha   90.00
_cell.angle_beta   90.00
_cell.angle_gamma   90.00
#
_symmetry.space_group_name_H-M   'P 1'
#
loop_
_entity.id
_entity.type
_entity.pdbx_description
1 polymer ?
#
loop_
_entity_poly.entity_id
_entity_poly.type
_entity_poly.pdbx_seq_one_letter_code
_entity_poly.pdbx_strand_id
1 'polypeptide(L)'
;MRKETEILDTTLDRLGFDAAKRDRISLLMAEADWTRWFETIDNSPYALTDWLNAFAFFDVWLRDHEISARPVEAMLGYLECCTLTIAETLSLPEFTDLLRGNLEQYGFDAAQPATPCA
;
A
#
# COMPACT_ATOMS: atom_id res chain seq x y z
N MET A 1 9.35 12.45 -15.04
CA MET A 1 8.65 11.23 -15.50
C MET A 1 9.58 10.09 -15.91
N ARG A 2 10.33 10.12 -17.04
CA ARG A 2 11.09 8.92 -17.50
C ARG A 2 12.23 8.44 -16.55
N LYS A 3 12.78 9.32 -15.70
CA LYS A 3 13.83 8.96 -14.72
C LYS A 3 13.30 8.34 -13.43
N GLU A 4 12.07 8.68 -13.03
CA GLU A 4 11.48 8.19 -11.78
C GLU A 4 11.07 6.73 -11.90
N THR A 5 10.55 6.34 -13.07
CA THR A 5 10.19 4.94 -13.37
C THR A 5 11.42 4.01 -13.39
N GLU A 6 12.57 4.50 -13.87
CA GLU A 6 13.81 3.72 -13.95
C GLU A 6 14.46 3.52 -12.56
N ILE A 7 14.35 4.53 -11.69
CA ILE A 7 14.78 4.44 -10.28
C ILE A 7 13.89 3.45 -9.52
N LEU A 8 12.58 3.51 -9.76
CA LEU A 8 11.62 2.60 -9.14
C LEU A 8 11.89 1.15 -9.54
N ASP A 9 12.01 0.87 -10.84
CA ASP A 9 12.19 -0.51 -11.33
C ASP A 9 13.49 -1.12 -10.79
N THR A 10 14.56 -0.32 -10.76
CA THR A 10 15.84 -0.69 -10.11
C THR A 10 15.69 -0.92 -8.60
N THR A 11 14.84 -0.14 -7.94
CA THR A 11 14.57 -0.29 -6.49
C THR A 11 13.79 -1.57 -6.23
N LEU A 12 12.76 -1.85 -7.02
CA LEU A 12 11.96 -3.07 -6.90
C LEU A 12 12.80 -4.33 -7.18
N ASP A 13 13.72 -4.26 -8.15
CA ASP A 13 14.69 -5.33 -8.40
C ASP A 13 15.62 -5.55 -7.18
N ARG A 14 16.14 -4.48 -6.58
CA ARG A 14 16.99 -4.56 -5.38
C ARG A 14 16.24 -5.11 -4.16
N LEU A 15 14.95 -4.85 -4.08
CA LEU A 15 14.07 -5.32 -3.01
C LEU A 15 13.56 -6.76 -3.28
N GLY A 16 13.93 -7.38 -4.40
CA GLY A 16 13.61 -8.78 -4.71
C GLY A 16 12.16 -9.00 -5.16
N PHE A 17 11.48 -7.97 -5.68
CA PHE A 17 10.14 -8.12 -6.22
C PHE A 17 10.16 -8.86 -7.57
N ASP A 18 9.31 -9.88 -7.72
CA ASP A 18 9.15 -10.58 -8.99
C ASP A 18 8.49 -9.68 -10.06
N ALA A 19 8.53 -10.13 -11.32
CA ALA A 19 7.99 -9.37 -12.45
C ALA A 19 6.50 -9.03 -12.29
N ALA A 20 5.69 -9.95 -11.73
CA ALA A 20 4.27 -9.72 -11.54
C ALA A 20 4.00 -8.66 -10.47
N LYS A 21 4.77 -8.65 -9.38
CA LYS A 21 4.68 -7.57 -8.38
C LYS A 21 5.18 -6.24 -8.93
N ARG A 22 6.23 -6.24 -9.77
CA ARG A 22 6.76 -5.03 -10.41
C ARG A 22 5.76 -4.35 -11.34
N ASP A 23 5.10 -5.12 -12.19
CA ASP A 23 4.09 -4.58 -13.11
C ASP A 23 2.92 -3.95 -12.33
N ARG A 24 2.52 -4.61 -11.23
CA ARG A 24 1.43 -4.14 -10.37
C ARG A 24 1.80 -2.86 -9.64
N ILE A 25 2.97 -2.83 -9.00
CA ILE A 25 3.47 -1.63 -8.35
C ILE A 25 3.58 -0.52 -9.40
N SER A 26 4.25 -0.75 -10.53
CA SER A 26 4.43 0.24 -11.61
C SER A 26 3.12 0.84 -12.13
N LEU A 27 2.06 0.03 -12.28
CA LEU A 27 0.75 0.51 -12.74
C LEU A 27 0.09 1.41 -11.69
N LEU A 28 0.09 0.97 -10.43
CA LEU A 28 -0.41 1.76 -9.30
C LEU A 28 0.41 3.05 -9.15
N MET A 29 1.69 2.97 -9.51
CA MET A 29 2.63 4.06 -9.39
C MET A 29 2.43 5.20 -10.43
N ALA A 30 1.60 5.00 -11.46
CA ALA A 30 1.34 6.02 -12.46
C ALA A 30 0.27 7.04 -12.03
N GLU A 31 -0.54 6.72 -11.01
CA GLU A 31 -1.77 7.45 -10.68
C GLU A 31 -1.75 8.18 -9.33
N ALA A 32 -0.71 7.98 -8.51
CA ALA A 32 -0.62 8.49 -7.13
C ALA A 32 0.13 9.84 -6.99
N ASP A 33 -0.22 10.62 -5.96
CA ASP A 33 0.62 11.73 -5.49
C ASP A 33 1.78 11.23 -4.61
N TRP A 34 2.95 11.10 -5.23
CA TRP A 34 4.15 10.57 -4.59
C TRP A 34 4.68 11.36 -3.42
N THR A 35 4.51 12.68 -3.45
CA THR A 35 5.09 13.53 -2.41
C THR A 35 4.39 13.21 -1.09
N ARG A 36 3.07 13.16 -1.13
CA ARG A 36 2.24 12.79 0.02
C ARG A 36 2.54 11.37 0.49
N TRP A 37 2.73 10.42 -0.44
CA TRP A 37 3.00 9.04 -0.03
C TRP A 37 4.32 8.87 0.71
N PHE A 38 5.40 9.47 0.20
CA PHE A 38 6.69 9.41 0.88
C PHE A 38 6.63 10.08 2.25
N GLU A 39 5.93 11.21 2.37
CA GLU A 39 5.67 11.83 3.67
C GLU A 39 4.90 10.90 4.62
N THR A 40 3.86 10.22 4.16
CA THR A 40 3.13 9.25 4.98
C THR A 40 4.00 8.06 5.41
N ILE A 41 4.83 7.52 4.49
CA ILE A 41 5.75 6.41 4.82
C ILE A 41 6.78 6.86 5.84
N ASP A 42 7.42 8.01 5.62
CA ASP A 42 8.48 8.55 6.48
C ASP A 42 7.98 8.86 7.89
N ASN A 43 6.68 9.17 8.03
CA ASN A 43 6.02 9.40 9.32
C ASN A 43 5.45 8.11 9.93
N SER A 44 5.54 6.97 9.26
CA SER A 44 5.08 5.67 9.75
C SER A 44 6.24 4.88 10.39
N PRO A 45 5.95 3.91 11.30
CA PRO A 45 6.98 3.04 11.86
C PRO A 45 7.47 1.95 10.88
N TYR A 46 6.94 1.90 9.66
CA TYR A 46 7.22 0.86 8.67
C TYR A 46 8.17 1.32 7.57
N ALA A 47 9.02 0.40 7.10
CA ALA A 47 9.90 0.69 5.99
C ALA A 47 9.13 0.71 4.66
N LEU A 48 9.69 1.38 3.65
CA LEU A 48 9.14 1.38 2.28
C LEU A 48 8.87 -0.04 1.75
N THR A 49 9.72 -1.02 2.09
CA THR A 49 9.52 -2.43 1.73
C THR A 49 8.24 -3.01 2.27
N ASP A 50 7.88 -2.66 3.51
CA ASP A 50 6.68 -3.16 4.17
C ASP A 50 5.44 -2.57 3.52
N TRP A 51 5.49 -1.28 3.18
CA TRP A 51 4.45 -0.59 2.41
C TRP A 51 4.24 -1.22 1.03
N LEU A 52 5.32 -1.49 0.30
CA LEU A 52 5.24 -2.15 -1.01
C LEU A 52 4.67 -3.58 -0.91
N ASN A 53 5.05 -4.32 0.13
CA ASN A 53 4.51 -5.65 0.41
C ASN A 53 3.02 -5.59 0.78
N ALA A 54 2.61 -4.63 1.62
CA ALA A 54 1.23 -4.38 1.99
C ALA A 54 0.39 -4.01 0.77
N PHE A 55 0.89 -3.15 -0.12
CA PHE A 55 0.24 -2.83 -1.39
C PHE A 55 0.05 -4.05 -2.29
N ALA A 56 1.11 -4.83 -2.48
CA ALA A 56 1.04 -6.02 -3.32
C ALA A 56 0.04 -7.04 -2.77
N PHE A 57 -0.02 -7.20 -1.43
CA PHE A 57 -1.00 -8.01 -0.74
C PHE A 57 -2.42 -7.47 -0.94
N PHE A 58 -2.62 -6.16 -0.77
CA PHE A 58 -3.93 -5.53 -0.93
C PHE A 58 -4.49 -5.74 -2.33
N ASP A 59 -3.67 -5.56 -3.37
CA ASP A 59 -4.08 -5.81 -4.74
C ASP A 59 -4.45 -7.29 -4.97
N VAL A 60 -3.73 -8.24 -4.34
CA VAL A 60 -4.14 -9.67 -4.38
C VAL A 60 -5.50 -9.84 -3.72
N TRP A 61 -5.70 -9.27 -2.54
CA TRP A 61 -6.96 -9.34 -1.82
C TRP A 61 -8.13 -8.81 -2.65
N LEU A 62 -7.97 -7.65 -3.32
CA LEU A 62 -9.01 -7.07 -4.19
C LEU A 62 -9.39 -8.02 -5.33
N ARG A 63 -8.39 -8.63 -5.97
CA ARG A 63 -8.62 -9.60 -7.06
C ARG A 63 -9.37 -10.83 -6.54
N ASP A 64 -8.96 -11.36 -5.40
CA ASP A 64 -9.56 -12.56 -4.82
C ASP A 64 -11.01 -12.32 -4.36
N HIS A 65 -11.41 -11.05 -4.17
CA HIS A 65 -12.78 -10.61 -3.88
C HIS A 65 -13.53 -10.06 -5.11
N GLU A 66 -13.02 -10.31 -6.32
CA GLU A 66 -13.61 -9.88 -7.59
C GLU A 66 -13.81 -8.35 -7.74
N ILE A 67 -13.08 -7.56 -6.93
CA ILE A 67 -13.05 -6.11 -7.05
C ILE A 67 -12.05 -5.77 -8.15
N SER A 68 -12.51 -5.12 -9.22
CA SER A 68 -11.68 -4.74 -10.38
C SER A 68 -11.14 -3.32 -10.29
N ALA A 69 -11.80 -2.44 -9.53
CA ALA A 69 -11.34 -1.07 -9.30
C ALA A 69 -10.04 -1.05 -8.47
N ARG A 70 -9.12 -0.17 -8.85
CA ARG A 70 -7.83 0.05 -8.17
C ARG A 70 -7.66 1.52 -7.80
N PRO A 71 -8.52 2.09 -6.93
CA PRO A 71 -8.40 3.48 -6.52
C PRO A 71 -7.17 3.64 -5.62
N VAL A 72 -6.01 3.96 -6.23
CA VAL A 72 -4.71 3.98 -5.55
C VAL A 72 -4.73 4.87 -4.31
N GLU A 73 -5.31 6.07 -4.41
CA GLU A 73 -5.44 7.01 -3.29
C GLU A 73 -6.29 6.46 -2.12
N ALA A 74 -7.36 5.71 -2.42
CA ALA A 74 -8.18 5.10 -1.37
C ALA A 74 -7.45 3.92 -0.72
N MET A 75 -6.70 3.13 -1.51
CA MET A 75 -5.84 2.07 -0.97
C MET A 75 -4.74 2.65 -0.08
N LEU A 76 -4.10 3.73 -0.50
CA LEU A 76 -3.10 4.49 0.27
C LEU A 76 -3.67 4.97 1.61
N GLY A 77 -4.82 5.64 1.58
CA GLY A 77 -5.48 6.12 2.79
C GLY A 77 -5.85 4.98 3.74
N TYR A 78 -6.26 3.83 3.22
CA TYR A 78 -6.55 2.65 4.04
C TYR A 78 -5.29 2.10 4.73
N LEU A 79 -4.17 2.01 4.02
CA LEU A 79 -2.89 1.60 4.59
C LEU A 79 -2.39 2.58 5.65
N GLU A 80 -2.48 3.88 5.38
CA GLU A 80 -2.18 4.94 6.34
C GLU A 80 -3.02 4.76 7.62
N CYS A 81 -4.33 4.61 7.48
CA CYS A 81 -5.22 4.32 8.62
C CYS A 81 -4.81 3.06 9.38
N CYS A 82 -4.40 1.99 8.70
CA CYS A 82 -3.87 0.80 9.37
C CYS A 82 -2.67 1.17 10.26
N THR A 83 -1.70 1.94 9.76
CA THR A 83 -0.54 2.36 10.57
C THR A 83 -0.91 3.22 11.78
N LEU A 84 -1.98 4.01 11.68
CA LEU A 84 -2.48 4.86 12.78
C LEU A 84 -3.20 4.05 13.87
N THR A 85 -3.70 2.85 13.55
CA THR A 85 -4.37 1.97 14.53
C THR A 85 -3.40 1.25 15.48
N ILE A 86 -2.10 1.38 15.25
CA ILE A 86 -1.08 0.82 16.12
C ILE A 86 -1.04 1.67 17.39
N ALA A 87 -1.84 1.27 18.38
CA ALA A 87 -1.65 1.70 19.76
C ALA A 87 -0.22 1.35 20.20
N GLU A 88 0.32 1.99 21.24
CA GLU A 88 1.66 1.74 21.80
C GLU A 88 1.86 0.26 22.22
N THR A 89 2.03 -0.64 21.25
CA THR A 89 2.25 -2.06 21.45
C THR A 89 3.73 -2.28 21.68
N LEU A 90 4.07 -3.21 22.58
CA LEU A 90 5.46 -3.54 22.93
C LEU A 90 6.30 -4.05 21.73
N SER A 91 5.63 -4.49 20.67
CA SER A 91 6.23 -4.89 19.40
C SER A 91 5.40 -4.37 18.24
N LEU A 92 6.08 -3.87 17.20
CA LEU A 92 5.47 -3.49 15.94
C LEU A 92 5.00 -4.76 15.21
N PRO A 93 3.70 -4.92 14.88
CA PRO A 93 3.23 -6.07 14.12
C PRO A 93 3.68 -5.97 12.66
N GLU A 94 3.78 -7.10 11.96
CA GLU A 94 4.01 -7.11 10.51
C GLU A 94 2.88 -6.35 9.79
N PHE A 95 3.24 -5.44 8.89
CA PHE A 95 2.25 -4.53 8.28
C PHE A 95 1.20 -5.29 7.47
N THR A 96 1.61 -6.37 6.81
CA THR A 96 0.70 -7.22 6.03
C THR A 96 -0.32 -7.97 6.91
N ASP A 97 0.05 -8.34 8.13
CA ASP A 97 -0.88 -8.99 9.07
C ASP A 97 -1.87 -7.98 9.64
N LEU A 98 -1.41 -6.77 9.95
CA LEU A 98 -2.28 -5.66 10.36
C LEU A 98 -3.31 -5.32 9.27
N LEU A 99 -2.84 -5.21 8.03
CA LEU A 99 -3.70 -4.96 6.87
C LEU A 99 -4.70 -6.09 6.66
N ARG A 100 -4.26 -7.35 6.73
CA ARG A 100 -5.14 -8.52 6.62
C ARG A 100 -6.25 -8.46 7.68
N GLY A 101 -5.90 -8.22 8.94
CA GLY A 101 -6.88 -8.13 10.02
C GLY A 101 -7.91 -7.02 9.78
N ASN A 102 -7.47 -5.85 9.34
CA ASN A 102 -8.37 -4.75 9.00
C ASN A 102 -9.29 -5.09 7.81
N LEU A 103 -8.76 -5.70 6.75
CA LEU A 103 -9.56 -6.10 5.59
C LEU A 103 -10.56 -7.20 5.91
N GLU A 104 -10.19 -8.16 6.75
CA GLU A 104 -11.11 -9.21 7.21
C GLU A 104 -12.21 -8.66 8.13
N GLN A 105 -11.88 -7.65 8.95
CA GLN A 105 -12.82 -7.07 9.90
C GLN A 105 -13.76 -6.03 9.26
N TYR A 106 -13.24 -5.16 8.41
CA TYR A 106 -13.95 -3.99 7.89
C TYR A 106 -14.17 -4.02 6.38
N GLY A 107 -13.44 -4.88 5.64
CA GLY A 107 -13.47 -4.90 4.19
C GLY A 107 -12.85 -3.66 3.55
N PHE A 108 -13.09 -3.51 2.25
CA PHE A 108 -12.74 -2.34 1.47
C PHE A 108 -13.82 -2.08 0.42
N ASP A 109 -14.34 -0.85 0.37
CA ASP A 109 -15.28 -0.41 -0.65
C ASP A 109 -14.58 0.54 -1.62
N ALA A 110 -14.29 0.02 -2.82
CA ALA A 110 -13.63 0.78 -3.87
C ALA A 110 -14.47 1.92 -4.46
N ALA A 111 -15.76 2.01 -4.11
CA ALA A 111 -16.64 3.12 -4.49
C ALA A 111 -16.67 4.26 -3.46
N GLN A 112 -16.11 4.07 -2.26
CA GLN A 112 -16.00 5.14 -1.27
C GLN A 112 -14.80 6.06 -1.63
N PRO A 113 -14.98 7.39 -1.62
CA PRO A 113 -13.83 8.29 -1.71
C PRO A 113 -12.89 8.04 -0.53
N ALA A 114 -11.59 8.34 -0.70
CA ALA A 114 -10.61 8.30 0.38
C ALA A 114 -11.13 9.16 1.54
N THR A 115 -11.79 8.52 2.49
CA THR A 115 -12.40 9.21 3.62
C THR A 115 -11.28 9.32 4.63
N PRO A 116 -10.80 10.53 4.97
CA PRO A 116 -9.82 10.65 6.04
C PRO A 116 -10.42 10.03 7.29
N CYS A 117 -9.69 9.12 7.93
CA CYS A 117 -10.10 8.56 9.21
C CYS A 117 -10.45 9.71 10.17
N ALA A 118 -11.70 9.71 10.64
CA ALA A 118 -12.26 10.70 11.57
C ALA A 118 -12.51 10.05 12.93
#